data_AF-A0A1I1G1C7-F1
#
_entry.id   AF-A0A1I1G1C7-F1
#
_cell.length_a   1.000
_cell.length_b   1.000
_cell.length_c   1.000
_cell.angle_alpha   90.00
_cell.angle_beta   90.00
_cell.angle_gamma   90.00
#
_symmetry.space_group_name_H-M   'P 1'
#
loop_
_entity.id
_entity.type
_entity.pdbx_description
1 polymer ?
#
loop_
_entity_poly.entity_id
_entity_poly.type
_entity_poly.pdbx_seq_one_letter_code
_entity_poly.pdbx_strand_id
1 'polypeptide(L)'
;MFWVAFLSRCYWMTGAVIGGVLGQIIPFSLEGIDFSMTALFVIIFIDQWEKADTHKPALAGLAVGIISLLIFGENQFMLPALIIVSMLLVWYNSRKQVAVE
;
A
#
# COMPACT_ATOMS: atom_id res chain seq x y z
N MET A 1 24.16 6.26 0.30
CA MET A 1 22.85 5.63 0.60
C MET A 1 22.36 5.91 2.03
N PHE A 2 23.20 5.82 3.07
CA PHE A 2 22.78 6.07 4.47
C PHE A 2 22.09 7.43 4.69
N TRP A 3 22.70 8.53 4.26
CA TRP A 3 22.11 9.87 4.41
C TRP A 3 20.74 10.02 3.72
N VAL A 4 20.54 9.38 2.57
CA VAL A 4 19.27 9.40 1.85
C VAL A 4 18.19 8.65 2.64
N ALA A 5 18.52 7.46 3.16
CA ALA A 5 17.59 6.68 3.99
C ALA A 5 17.27 7.40 5.32
N PHE A 6 18.27 7.99 5.96
CA PHE A 6 18.11 8.75 7.20
C PHE A 6 17.21 9.97 6.99
N LEU A 7 17.51 10.80 6.00
CA LEU A 7 16.70 11.96 5.67
C LEU A 7 15.27 11.57 5.27
N SER A 8 15.11 10.54 4.43
CA SER A 8 13.78 10.02 4.05
C SER A 8 12.94 9.61 5.27
N ARG A 9 13.56 8.90 6.23
CA ARG A 9 12.89 8.51 7.47
C ARG A 9 12.51 9.73 8.31
N CYS A 10 13.42 10.70 8.44
CA CYS A 10 13.15 11.94 9.17
C CYS A 10 12.00 12.72 8.52
N TYR A 11 12.03 12.95 7.20
CA TYR A 11 10.99 13.69 6.47
C TYR A 11 9.62 13.01 6.57
N TRP A 12 9.57 11.69 6.44
CA TRP A 12 8.32 10.96 6.55
C TRP A 12 7.75 11.02 7.96
N MET A 13 8.61 10.87 8.98
CA MET A 13 8.21 10.94 10.38
C MET A 13 7.75 12.35 10.79
N THR A 14 8.50 13.40 10.42
CA THR A 14 8.08 14.78 10.73
C THR A 14 6.81 15.15 9.99
N GLY A 15 6.66 14.78 8.72
CA GLY A 15 5.43 14.99 7.96
C GLY A 15 4.21 14.32 8.61
N ALA A 16 4.35 13.06 9.05
CA ALA A 16 3.28 12.34 9.73
C ALA A 16 2.89 12.97 11.07
N VAL A 17 3.88 13.37 11.88
CA VAL A 17 3.63 14.02 13.18
C VAL A 17 2.94 15.37 12.99
N ILE A 18 3.46 16.20 12.08
CA ILE A 18 2.87 17.52 11.80
C ILE A 18 1.45 17.36 11.25
N GLY A 19 1.24 16.44 10.30
CA GLY A 19 -0.10 16.18 9.74
C GLY A 19 -1.10 15.69 10.79
N GLY A 20 -0.68 14.78 11.69
CA GLY A 20 -1.53 14.29 12.77
C GLY A 20 -1.89 15.36 13.80
N VAL A 21 -0.92 16.21 14.18
CA VAL A 21 -1.15 17.32 15.12
C VAL A 21 -2.03 18.39 14.48
N LEU A 22 -1.73 18.82 13.26
CA LEU A 22 -2.54 19.82 12.56
C LEU A 22 -3.96 19.33 12.29
N GLY A 23 -4.13 18.05 11.94
CA GLY A 23 -5.43 17.44 11.74
C GLY A 23 -6.35 17.50 12.97
N GLN A 24 -5.79 17.56 14.18
CA GLN A 24 -6.56 17.72 15.44
C GLN A 24 -6.86 19.18 15.79
N ILE A 25 -5.99 20.11 15.36
CA ILE A 25 -6.11 21.54 15.67
C ILE A 25 -7.07 22.24 14.70
N ILE A 26 -7.22 21.69 13.50
CA ILE A 26 -8.11 22.20 12.47
C ILE A 26 -9.59 22.05 12.91
N PRO A 27 -10.34 23.14 13.09
CA PRO A 27 -11.72 23.09 13.59
C PRO A 27 -12.77 22.93 12.49
N PHE A 28 -12.38 22.87 11.21
CA PHE A 28 -13.30 22.66 10.09
C PHE A 28 -13.45 21.17 9.78
N SER A 29 -14.67 20.74 9.40
CA SER A 29 -14.90 19.37 8.98
C SER A 29 -14.11 19.07 7.70
N LEU A 30 -13.21 18.10 7.77
CA LEU A 30 -12.48 17.56 6.61
C LEU A 30 -13.36 16.62 5.78
N GLU A 31 -14.64 16.97 5.64
CA GLU A 31 -15.63 16.18 4.94
C GLU A 31 -15.22 16.06 3.46
N GLY A 32 -14.99 14.82 3.00
CA GLY A 32 -14.45 14.54 1.66
C GLY A 32 -12.97 14.14 1.62
N ILE A 33 -12.23 14.17 2.74
CA ILE A 33 -10.86 13.62 2.77
C ILE A 33 -10.83 12.12 2.44
N ASP A 34 -11.86 11.39 2.83
CA ASP A 34 -12.00 9.95 2.55
C ASP A 34 -12.21 9.68 1.05
N PHE A 35 -12.83 10.61 0.33
CA PHE A 35 -12.94 10.56 -1.12
C PHE A 35 -11.55 10.70 -1.77
N SER A 36 -10.73 11.65 -1.29
CA SER A 36 -9.36 11.80 -1.78
C SER A 36 -8.50 10.57 -1.50
N MET A 37 -8.59 9.96 -0.31
CA MET A 37 -7.85 8.74 0.01
C MET A 37 -8.25 7.59 -0.91
N THR A 38 -9.56 7.39 -1.13
CA THR A 38 -10.08 6.35 -2.03
C THR A 38 -9.63 6.59 -3.46
N ALA A 39 -9.69 7.84 -3.95
CA ALA A 39 -9.23 8.20 -5.28
C ALA A 39 -7.73 7.94 -5.46
N LEU A 40 -6.90 8.23 -4.44
CA LEU A 40 -5.47 7.96 -4.48
C LEU A 40 -5.19 6.46 -4.61
N PHE A 41 -5.92 5.61 -3.88
CA PHE A 41 -5.79 4.16 -4.04
C PHE A 41 -6.21 3.68 -5.43
N VAL A 42 -7.31 4.19 -5.97
CA VAL A 42 -7.78 3.82 -7.32
C VAL A 42 -6.80 4.28 -8.39
N ILE A 43 -6.29 5.51 -8.32
CA ILE A 43 -5.31 6.05 -9.27
C ILE A 43 -4.02 5.24 -9.22
N ILE A 44 -3.50 4.93 -8.02
CA ILE A 44 -2.31 4.08 -7.88
C ILE A 44 -2.58 2.69 -8.47
N PHE A 45 -3.74 2.09 -8.20
CA PHE A 45 -4.08 0.79 -8.77
C PHE A 45 -4.12 0.82 -10.30
N ILE A 46 -4.74 1.84 -10.89
CA ILE A 46 -4.79 2.02 -12.35
C ILE A 46 -3.38 2.26 -12.92
N ASP A 47 -2.57 3.11 -12.29
CA ASP A 47 -1.19 3.37 -12.71
C ASP A 47 -0.34 2.10 -12.69
N GLN A 48 -0.49 1.27 -11.65
CA GLN A 48 0.17 -0.03 -11.58
C GLN A 48 -0.40 -1.03 -12.59
N TRP A 49 -1.70 -0.97 -12.88
CA TRP A 49 -2.33 -1.82 -13.89
C TRP A 49 -1.81 -1.50 -15.30
N GLU A 50 -1.72 -0.22 -15.65
CA GLU A 50 -1.25 0.23 -16.96
C GLU A 50 0.26 -0.05 -17.18
N LYS A 51 1.09 0.14 -16.14
CA LYS A 51 2.54 -0.06 -16.23
C LYS A 51 2.99 -1.51 -16.07
N ALA A 52 2.14 -2.41 -15.57
CA ALA A 52 2.54 -3.78 -15.31
C ALA A 52 2.56 -4.64 -16.58
N ASP A 53 3.74 -5.17 -16.94
CA ASP A 53 3.88 -6.18 -18.02
C ASP A 53 3.06 -7.45 -17.78
N THR A 54 2.69 -7.71 -16.53
CA THR A 54 1.92 -8.86 -16.13
C THR A 54 0.94 -8.45 -15.04
N HIS A 55 -0.36 -8.58 -15.29
CA HIS A 55 -1.44 -8.19 -14.36
C HIS A 55 -1.65 -9.18 -13.19
N LYS A 56 -0.89 -10.28 -13.15
CA LYS A 56 -0.96 -11.31 -12.10
C LYS A 56 -0.75 -10.76 -10.67
N PRO A 57 0.19 -9.83 -10.41
CA PRO A 57 0.38 -9.24 -9.09
C PRO A 57 -0.83 -8.42 -8.62
N ALA A 58 -1.43 -7.64 -9.53
CA ALA A 58 -2.63 -6.86 -9.23
C ALA A 58 -3.82 -7.76 -8.88
N LEU A 59 -4.04 -8.81 -9.68
CA LEU A 59 -5.07 -9.82 -9.42
C LEU A 59 -4.84 -10.60 -8.12
N ALA A 60 -3.59 -10.98 -7.83
CA ALA A 60 -3.25 -11.65 -6.58
C ALA A 60 -3.47 -10.75 -5.36
N GLY A 61 -3.09 -9.47 -5.47
CA GLY A 61 -3.36 -8.45 -4.45
C GLY A 61 -4.86 -8.31 -4.16
N LEU A 62 -5.68 -8.20 -5.20
CA LEU A 62 -7.13 -8.11 -5.07
C LEU A 62 -7.73 -9.36 -4.41
N ALA A 63 -7.37 -10.55 -4.88
CA ALA A 63 -7.90 -11.81 -4.37
C ALA A 63 -7.55 -12.02 -2.88
N VAL A 64 -6.28 -11.84 -2.52
CA VAL A 64 -5.83 -11.99 -1.13
C VAL A 64 -6.43 -10.91 -0.23
N GLY A 65 -6.58 -9.67 -0.73
CA GLY A 65 -7.25 -8.59 -0.02
C GLY A 65 -8.70 -8.94 0.32
N ILE A 66 -9.47 -9.40 -0.66
CA ILE A 66 -10.88 -9.83 -0.46
C ILE A 66 -10.95 -11.00 0.52
N ILE A 67 -10.13 -12.03 0.35
CA ILE A 67 -10.12 -13.21 1.24
C ILE A 67 -9.76 -12.78 2.67
N SER A 68 -8.76 -11.92 2.84
CA SER A 68 -8.36 -11.43 4.16
C SER A 68 -9.45 -10.57 4.80
N LEU A 69 -10.17 -9.77 4.01
CA LEU A 69 -11.29 -8.97 4.49
C LEU A 69 -12.45 -9.84 4.98
N LEU A 70 -12.75 -10.93 4.27
CA LEU A 70 -13.80 -11.87 4.68
C LEU A 70 -13.44 -12.66 5.94
N ILE A 71 -12.15 -12.98 6.16
CA ILE A 71 -11.70 -13.79 7.30
C ILE A 71 -11.41 -12.94 8.54
N PHE A 72 -10.70 -11.82 8.39
CA PHE A 72 -10.19 -11.01 9.50
C PHE A 72 -11.02 -9.74 9.77
N GLY A 73 -11.94 -9.38 8.86
CA GLY A 73 -12.79 -8.19 8.98
C GLY A 73 -12.07 -6.87 8.66
N GLU A 74 -12.85 -5.79 8.58
CA GLU A 74 -12.42 -4.47 8.10
C GLU A 74 -11.31 -3.83 8.94
N ASN A 75 -11.25 -4.10 10.25
CA ASN A 75 -10.27 -3.49 11.14
C ASN A 75 -8.88 -4.13 11.08
N GLN A 76 -8.77 -5.40 10.67
CA GLN A 76 -7.50 -6.13 10.74
C GLN A 76 -7.06 -6.74 9.41
N PHE A 77 -7.83 -6.63 8.31
CA PHE A 77 -7.46 -7.29 7.05
C PHE A 77 -6.19 -6.77 6.40
N MET A 78 -5.83 -5.49 6.58
CA MET A 78 -4.73 -4.87 5.84
C MET A 78 -3.38 -5.55 6.12
N LEU A 79 -3.06 -5.81 7.39
CA LEU A 79 -1.75 -6.33 7.77
C LEU A 79 -1.55 -7.79 7.29
N PRO A 80 -2.48 -8.74 7.53
CA PRO A 80 -2.42 -10.08 6.94
C PRO A 80 -2.37 -10.05 5.41
N ALA A 81 -3.21 -9.24 4.76
CA ALA A 81 -3.25 -9.16 3.30
C ALA A 81 -1.88 -8.73 2.72
N LEU A 82 -1.27 -7.69 3.29
CA LEU A 82 0.04 -7.20 2.84
C LEU A 82 1.13 -8.25 3.00
N ILE A 83 1.15 -8.97 4.14
CA ILE A 83 2.13 -10.02 4.39
C ILE A 83 1.98 -11.14 3.36
N ILE A 84 0.75 -11.64 3.16
CA ILE A 84 0.47 -12.77 2.26
C ILE A 84 0.80 -12.39 0.81
N VAL A 85 0.32 -11.23 0.33
CA VAL A 85 0.61 -10.76 -1.04
C VAL A 85 2.11 -10.58 -1.24
N SER A 86 2.80 -9.95 -0.29
CA SER A 86 4.25 -9.75 -0.40
C SER A 86 5.00 -11.08 -0.45
N MET A 87 4.65 -12.05 0.39
CA MET A 87 5.25 -13.39 0.36
C MET A 87 4.99 -14.10 -0.98
N LEU A 88 3.76 -14.05 -1.50
CA LEU A 88 3.41 -14.64 -2.78
C LEU A 88 4.19 -14.01 -3.94
N LEU A 89 4.34 -12.69 -3.95
CA LEU A 89 5.07 -11.97 -4.99
C LEU A 89 6.57 -12.24 -4.93
N VAL A 90 7.17 -12.23 -3.74
CA VAL A 90 8.58 -12.59 -3.56
C VAL A 90 8.83 -14.02 -4.03
N TRP A 91 7.96 -14.97 -3.66
CA TRP A 91 8.05 -16.35 -4.11
C TRP A 91 7.93 -16.49 -5.63
N TYR A 92 6.97 -15.80 -6.24
CA TYR A 92 6.77 -15.80 -7.70
C TYR A 92 7.97 -15.21 -8.45
N ASN A 93 8.50 -14.09 -7.96
CA ASN A 93 9.65 -13.43 -8.58
C ASN A 93 10.93 -14.27 -8.48
N SER A 94 11.20 -14.88 -7.32
CA SER A 94 12.34 -15.80 -7.13
C SER A 94 12.27 -17.00 -8.07
N ARG A 95 11.08 -17.54 -8.35
CA ARG A 95 10.90 -18.65 -9.31
C ARG A 95 11.12 -18.23 -10.76
N LYS A 96 10.84 -16.96 -11.11
CA LYS A 96 11.06 -16.42 -12.44
C LYS A 96 12.55 -16.16 -12.72
N GLN A 97 13.35 -15.87 -11.69
CA GLN A 97 14.81 -15.72 -11.82
C GLN A 97 15.53 -17.07 -11.98
N VAL A 98 15.12 -18.11 -11.23
CA VAL A 98 15.73 -19.46 -11.29
C VAL A 98 15.45 -20.21 -12.60
N ALA A 99 14.38 -19.86 -13.32
CA ALA A 99 14.04 -20.50 -14.61
C ALA A 99 14.71 -19.87 -15.83
N VAL A 100 15.51 -18.80 -15.64
CA VAL A 100 16.19 -18.06 -16.70
C VAL A 100 17.72 -18.30 -16.70
N GLU A 101 18.26 -18.90 -15.62
CA GLU A 101 19.59 -19.54 -15.58
C GLU A 101 19.55 -20.97 -16.12
#